data_AF-A0A2M7KU78-F1
#
_entry.id   AF-A0A2M7KU78-F1
#
_cell.length_a   1.000
_cell.length_b   1.000
_cell.length_c   1.000
_cell.angle_alpha   90.00
_cell.angle_beta   90.00
_cell.angle_gamma   90.00
#
_symmetry.space_group_name_H-M   'P 1'
#
loop_
_entity.id
_entity.type
_entity.pdbx_description
1 polymer ?
#
loop_
_entity_poly.entity_id
_entity_poly.type
_entity_poly.pdbx_seq_one_letter_code
_entity_poly.pdbx_strand_id
1 'polypeptide(L)'
;MYDRTPKPPAEVSHPCGLYKPADVDRAKRNAEKHEWAKQVVAGFESAARFWVECPEDKLSYWIPALTPFRVVDCPKCGAGWRFAWEGGGYDQLKCRGCGFTWPDPACTEEKTQTFLDPVGEEQAVPHYEGKP
;
A
#
# COMPACT_ATOMS: atom_id res chain seq x y z
N MET A 1 0.65 -32.69 -3.23
CA MET A 1 -0.46 -31.74 -2.96
C MET A 1 -0.13 -31.07 -1.64
N TYR A 2 -0.09 -29.74 -1.56
CA TYR A 2 0.23 -29.04 -0.30
C TYR A 2 -0.99 -29.04 0.63
N ASP A 3 -0.77 -29.23 1.93
CA ASP A 3 -1.80 -29.05 2.95
C ASP A 3 -2.21 -27.57 3.00
N ARG A 4 -3.46 -27.30 2.63
CA ARG A 4 -4.06 -25.96 2.63
C ARG A 4 -5.00 -25.74 3.82
N THR A 5 -5.03 -26.66 4.79
CA THR A 5 -5.86 -26.52 5.98
C THR A 5 -5.40 -25.31 6.78
N PRO A 6 -6.27 -24.32 7.05
CA PRO A 6 -5.91 -23.16 7.87
C PRO A 6 -5.44 -23.62 9.24
N LYS A 7 -4.26 -23.14 9.67
CA LYS A 7 -3.73 -23.37 11.01
C LYS A 7 -4.04 -22.16 11.89
N PRO A 8 -4.24 -22.35 13.21
CA PRO A 8 -4.35 -21.21 14.12
C PRO A 8 -3.07 -20.36 14.05
N PRO A 9 -3.17 -19.02 14.26
CA PRO A 9 -1.99 -18.16 14.33
C PRO A 9 -0.97 -18.71 15.34
N ALA A 10 0.31 -18.67 14.99
CA ALA A 10 1.37 -19.06 15.91
C ALA A 10 1.44 -18.07 17.09
N GLU A 11 1.63 -18.56 18.31
CA GLU A 11 1.98 -17.70 19.43
C GLU A 11 3.38 -17.11 19.21
N VAL A 12 3.47 -15.78 19.11
CA VAL A 12 4.71 -15.06 18.84
C VAL A 12 4.90 -13.91 19.83
N SER A 13 6.15 -13.68 20.24
CA SER A 13 6.52 -12.51 21.03
C SER A 13 7.06 -11.42 20.10
N HIS A 14 6.40 -10.25 20.08
CA HIS A 14 6.78 -9.16 19.20
C HIS A 14 7.95 -8.33 19.77
N PRO A 15 8.90 -7.87 18.92
CA PRO A 15 8.98 -8.08 17.47
C PRO A 15 9.46 -9.49 17.10
N CYS A 16 8.66 -10.21 16.31
CA CYS A 16 8.92 -11.57 15.82
C CYS A 16 9.32 -11.62 14.34
N GLY A 17 9.58 -10.45 13.74
CA GLY A 17 9.94 -10.30 12.33
C GLY A 17 11.44 -10.39 12.08
N LEU A 18 11.88 -9.72 11.02
CA LEU A 18 13.29 -9.71 10.60
C LEU A 18 14.23 -9.09 11.66
N TYR A 19 13.76 -8.10 12.42
CA TYR A 19 14.56 -7.35 13.39
C TYR A 19 14.25 -7.78 14.82
N LYS A 20 15.30 -8.11 15.58
CA LYS A 20 15.18 -8.48 17.00
C LYS A 20 15.27 -7.24 17.90
N PRO A 21 14.81 -7.31 19.16
CA PRO A 21 14.95 -6.19 20.11
C PRO A 21 16.37 -5.63 20.20
N ALA A 22 17.37 -6.52 20.25
CA ALA A 22 18.79 -6.13 20.30
C ALA A 22 19.27 -5.35 19.05
N ASP A 23 18.67 -5.60 17.88
CA ASP A 23 18.98 -4.87 16.65
C ASP A 23 18.42 -3.44 16.72
N VAL A 24 17.21 -3.29 17.27
CA VAL A 24 16.59 -1.98 17.50
C VAL A 24 17.41 -1.15 18.50
N ASP A 25 17.85 -1.76 19.59
CA ASP A 25 18.69 -1.06 20.58
C ASP A 25 20.04 -0.62 19.99
N ARG A 26 20.63 -1.44 19.12
CA ARG A 26 21.84 -1.08 18.39
C ARG A 26 21.58 0.07 17.42
N ALA A 27 20.46 0.06 16.70
CA ALA A 27 20.08 1.16 15.81
C ALA A 27 19.90 2.49 16.57
N LYS A 28 19.24 2.46 17.74
CA LYS A 28 19.09 3.65 18.62
C LYS A 28 20.45 4.22 19.06
N ARG A 29 21.34 3.36 19.58
CA ARG A 29 22.71 3.79 19.96
C ARG A 29 23.51 4.32 18.78
N ASN A 30 23.31 3.77 17.58
CA ASN A 30 23.98 4.26 16.38
C ASN A 30 23.48 5.65 16.01
N ALA A 31 22.17 5.91 16.07
CA ALA A 31 21.58 7.22 15.80
C ALA A 31 22.08 8.30 16.77
N GLU A 32 22.37 7.95 18.04
CA GLU A 32 22.98 8.87 18.98
C GLU A 32 24.42 9.25 18.59
N LYS A 33 25.19 8.28 18.08
CA LYS A 33 26.65 8.38 17.94
C LYS A 33 27.14 8.73 16.54
N HIS A 34 26.37 8.44 15.51
CA HIS A 34 26.84 8.48 14.14
C HIS A 34 25.95 9.32 13.23
N GLU A 35 26.57 10.19 12.44
CA GLU A 35 25.85 11.10 11.54
C GLU A 35 25.08 10.35 10.45
N TRP A 36 25.67 9.29 9.88
CA TRP A 36 24.98 8.45 8.89
C TRP A 36 23.69 7.85 9.46
N ALA A 37 23.67 7.50 10.74
CA ALA A 37 22.50 6.89 11.36
C ALA A 37 21.41 7.94 11.64
N LYS A 38 21.79 9.17 12.02
CA LYS A 38 20.85 10.29 12.14
C LYS A 38 20.19 10.62 10.81
N GLN A 39 20.96 10.65 9.72
CA GLN A 39 20.44 10.89 8.38
C GLN A 39 19.43 9.82 7.95
N VAL A 40 19.68 8.54 8.28
CA VAL A 40 18.73 7.45 8.03
C VAL A 40 17.43 7.66 8.81
N VAL A 41 17.50 8.00 10.10
CA VAL A 41 16.30 8.29 10.92
C VAL A 41 15.52 9.49 10.36
N ALA A 42 16.20 10.58 10.02
CA ALA A 42 15.56 11.75 9.39
C ALA A 42 14.90 11.39 8.05
N GLY A 43 15.49 10.46 7.28
CA GLY A 43 14.88 9.91 6.08
C GLY A 43 13.57 9.17 6.36
N PHE A 44 13.52 8.35 7.41
CA PHE A 44 12.29 7.68 7.84
C PHE A 44 11.21 8.67 8.28
N GLU A 45 11.57 9.66 9.09
CA GLU A 45 10.64 10.70 9.54
C GLU A 45 10.07 11.49 8.37
N SER A 46 10.92 11.87 7.42
CA SER A 46 10.51 12.58 6.20
C SER A 46 9.53 11.75 5.37
N ALA A 47 9.85 10.47 5.13
CA ALA A 47 9.00 9.57 4.37
C ALA A 47 7.66 9.26 5.07
N ALA A 48 7.67 9.16 6.40
CA ALA A 48 6.48 8.87 7.19
C ALA A 48 5.55 10.08 7.36
N ARG A 49 6.08 11.31 7.29
CA ARG A 49 5.34 12.55 7.60
C ARG A 49 4.02 12.66 6.86
N PHE A 50 4.03 12.42 5.56
CA PHE A 50 2.81 12.44 4.73
C PHE A 50 1.71 11.52 5.28
N TRP A 51 2.07 10.32 5.72
CA TRP A 51 1.10 9.34 6.23
C TRP A 51 0.65 9.64 7.65
N VAL A 52 1.52 10.19 8.48
CA VAL A 52 1.19 10.63 9.85
C VAL A 52 0.25 11.83 9.83
N GLU A 53 0.41 12.73 8.86
CA GLU A 53 -0.42 13.93 8.68
C GLU A 53 -1.66 13.67 7.80
N CYS A 54 -1.81 12.47 7.24
CA CYS A 54 -2.93 12.10 6.39
C CYS A 54 -4.22 11.99 7.23
N PRO A 55 -5.32 12.66 6.83
CA PRO A 55 -6.60 12.49 7.49
C PRO A 55 -7.09 11.03 7.47
N GLU A 56 -7.74 10.58 8.54
CA GLU A 56 -8.15 9.18 8.72
C GLU A 56 -9.16 8.71 7.65
N ASP A 57 -10.03 9.61 7.19
CA ASP A 57 -10.97 9.34 6.10
C ASP A 57 -10.24 9.09 4.77
N LYS A 58 -9.11 9.79 4.54
CA LYS A 58 -8.27 9.59 3.36
C LYS A 58 -7.48 8.29 3.43
N LEU A 59 -6.95 7.91 4.59
CA LEU A 59 -6.31 6.62 4.78
C LEU A 59 -7.27 5.46 4.45
N SER A 60 -8.50 5.54 4.97
CA SER A 60 -9.55 4.54 4.71
C SER A 60 -9.96 4.47 3.24
N TYR A 61 -9.94 5.60 2.53
CA TYR A 61 -10.19 5.66 1.08
C TYR A 61 -9.08 4.98 0.26
N TRP A 62 -7.81 5.20 0.61
CA TRP A 62 -6.67 4.63 -0.13
C TRP A 62 -6.36 3.17 0.21
N ILE A 63 -6.74 2.72 1.40
CA ILE A 63 -6.54 1.34 1.86
C ILE A 63 -7.91 0.73 2.17
N PRO A 64 -8.79 0.56 1.17
CA PRO A 64 -10.10 -0.07 1.38
C PRO A 64 -9.93 -1.54 1.82
N ALA A 65 -10.95 -2.13 2.43
CA ALA A 65 -10.93 -3.55 2.82
C ALA A 65 -10.55 -4.51 1.67
N LEU A 66 -10.89 -4.16 0.43
CA LEU A 66 -10.59 -4.94 -0.77
C LEU A 66 -9.23 -4.63 -1.42
N THR A 67 -8.34 -3.88 -0.76
CA THR A 67 -7.02 -3.48 -1.30
C THR A 67 -6.23 -4.62 -1.95
N PRO A 68 -6.19 -5.85 -1.40
CA PRO A 68 -5.46 -6.96 -2.05
C PRO A 68 -5.98 -7.33 -3.45
N PHE A 69 -7.24 -7.01 -3.76
CA PHE A 69 -7.91 -7.32 -5.03
C PHE A 69 -8.08 -6.10 -5.94
N ARG A 70 -7.85 -4.89 -5.42
CA ARG A 70 -8.08 -3.62 -6.13
C ARG A 70 -6.76 -2.96 -6.51
N VAL A 71 -6.03 -3.60 -7.42
CA VAL A 71 -4.85 -3.01 -8.07
C VAL A 71 -5.27 -2.42 -9.42
N VAL A 72 -4.90 -1.16 -9.68
CA VAL A 72 -5.38 -0.42 -10.84
C VAL A 72 -4.20 0.02 -11.69
N ASP A 73 -4.13 -0.48 -12.92
CA ASP A 73 -3.22 0.04 -13.95
C ASP A 73 -3.71 1.42 -14.42
N CYS A 74 -2.83 2.22 -15.05
CA CYS A 74 -3.27 3.52 -15.55
C CYS A 74 -4.36 3.35 -16.63
N PRO A 75 -5.58 3.90 -16.44
CA PRO A 75 -6.70 3.69 -17.35
C PRO A 75 -6.53 4.40 -18.70
N LYS A 76 -5.50 5.24 -18.85
CA LYS A 76 -5.22 6.05 -20.05
C LYS A 76 -4.02 5.55 -20.89
N CYS A 77 -3.12 4.76 -20.30
CA CYS A 77 -1.95 4.29 -21.03
C CYS A 77 -1.53 2.85 -20.68
N GLY A 78 -2.23 2.19 -19.76
CA GLY A 78 -1.98 0.79 -19.40
C GLY A 78 -0.70 0.58 -18.59
N ALA A 79 -0.07 1.64 -18.08
CA ALA A 79 1.08 1.50 -17.20
C ALA A 79 0.70 0.66 -15.97
N GLY A 80 1.49 -0.39 -15.70
CA GLY A 80 1.21 -1.33 -14.61
C GLY A 80 1.21 -0.65 -13.24
N TRP A 81 0.25 -1.00 -12.38
CA TRP A 81 -0.01 -0.37 -11.07
C TRP A 81 1.23 -0.20 -10.20
N ARG A 82 2.20 -1.13 -10.26
CA ARG A 82 3.44 -1.11 -9.48
C ARG A 82 4.33 0.10 -9.78
N PHE A 83 4.22 0.66 -10.98
CA PHE A 83 5.12 1.71 -11.47
C PHE A 83 4.37 2.93 -12.00
N ALA A 84 3.05 2.81 -12.16
CA ALA A 84 2.24 3.86 -12.75
C ALA A 84 2.11 5.06 -11.83
N TRP A 85 1.94 4.89 -10.52
CA TRP A 85 1.44 5.98 -9.67
C TRP A 85 2.54 6.72 -8.90
N GLU A 86 2.47 8.04 -8.90
CA GLU A 86 3.16 8.95 -7.98
C GLU A 86 2.14 9.71 -7.12
N GLY A 87 2.56 10.13 -5.93
CA GLY A 87 1.72 10.91 -5.04
C GLY A 87 1.41 12.28 -5.63
N GLY A 88 0.12 12.63 -5.73
CA GLY A 88 -0.37 13.95 -6.10
C GLY A 88 -1.00 14.72 -4.93
N GLY A 89 -0.86 14.22 -3.71
CA GLY A 89 -1.54 14.71 -2.50
C GLY A 89 -2.43 13.63 -1.88
N TYR A 90 -3.32 14.02 -0.94
CA TYR A 90 -4.23 13.08 -0.29
C TYR A 90 -5.45 12.70 -1.16
N ASP A 91 -5.78 13.49 -2.17
CA ASP A 91 -6.97 13.27 -2.99
C ASP A 91 -6.64 12.74 -4.38
N GLN A 92 -5.35 12.75 -4.75
CA GLN A 92 -4.95 12.50 -6.12
C GLN A 92 -3.68 11.67 -6.24
N LEU A 93 -3.68 10.80 -7.24
CA LEU A 93 -2.49 10.11 -7.73
C LEU A 93 -2.25 10.52 -9.18
N LYS A 94 -0.99 10.59 -9.58
CA LYS A 94 -0.62 10.93 -10.94
C LYS A 94 0.12 9.77 -11.60
N CYS A 95 -0.16 9.52 -12.88
CA CYS A 95 0.55 8.52 -13.65
C CYS A 95 1.93 9.06 -14.07
N ARG A 96 2.99 8.38 -13.68
CA ARG A 96 4.38 8.67 -14.08
C ARG A 96 4.60 8.52 -15.59
N GLY A 97 3.81 7.68 -16.26
CA GLY A 97 3.93 7.43 -17.70
C GLY A 97 3.28 8.52 -18.56
N CYS A 98 1.99 8.81 -18.34
CA CYS A 98 1.22 9.72 -19.20
C CYS A 98 0.70 10.99 -18.49
N GLY A 99 0.98 11.16 -17.19
CA GLY A 99 0.54 12.31 -16.42
C GLY A 99 -0.94 12.34 -16.05
N PHE A 100 -1.71 11.29 -16.38
CA PHE A 100 -3.11 11.15 -15.98
C PHE A 100 -3.27 11.28 -14.45
N THR A 101 -4.31 11.96 -13.99
CA THR A 101 -4.57 12.18 -12.56
C THR A 101 -5.82 11.41 -12.16
N TRP A 102 -5.72 10.59 -11.12
CA TRP A 102 -6.81 9.82 -10.53
C TRP A 102 -7.22 10.46 -9.20
N PRO A 103 -8.52 10.52 -8.84
CA PRO A 103 -9.68 10.08 -9.62
C PRO A 103 -10.02 11.03 -10.78
N ASP A 104 -10.61 10.50 -11.85
CA ASP A 104 -11.06 11.25 -13.03
C ASP A 104 -12.53 10.90 -13.34
N PRO A 105 -13.42 11.87 -13.60
CA PRO A 105 -14.82 11.63 -13.95
C PRO A 105 -15.03 10.77 -15.20
N ALA A 106 -14.06 10.68 -16.10
CA ALA A 106 -14.12 9.80 -17.27
C ALA A 106 -13.80 8.33 -16.93
N CYS A 107 -13.29 8.05 -15.73
CA CYS A 107 -12.89 6.72 -15.30
C CYS A 107 -13.65 6.26 -14.05
N THR A 108 -14.98 6.24 -14.13
CA THR A 108 -15.85 5.87 -13.01
C THR A 108 -15.82 4.36 -12.72
N GLU A 109 -15.73 3.97 -11.44
CA GLU A 109 -15.78 2.57 -11.00
C GLU A 109 -17.20 2.10 -10.66
N GLU A 110 -18.17 2.37 -11.54
CA GLU A 110 -19.58 2.01 -11.32
C GLU A 110 -19.88 0.53 -11.55
N LYS A 111 -18.94 -0.22 -12.15
CA LYS A 111 -19.12 -1.63 -12.47
C LYS A 111 -18.41 -2.51 -11.45
N THR A 112 -19.00 -3.65 -11.15
CA THR A 112 -18.43 -4.63 -10.21
C THR A 112 -18.07 -5.92 -10.93
N GLN A 113 -16.93 -6.50 -10.56
CA GLN A 113 -16.54 -7.84 -10.97
C GLN A 113 -16.40 -8.73 -9.74
N THR A 114 -16.96 -9.95 -9.81
CA THR A 114 -16.93 -10.90 -8.70
C THR A 114 -15.77 -11.88 -8.84
N PHE A 115 -15.07 -12.14 -7.73
CA PHE A 115 -14.01 -13.12 -7.64
C PHE A 115 -14.16 -13.94 -6.36
N LEU A 116 -13.66 -15.19 -6.36
CA LEU A 116 -13.52 -15.97 -5.13
C LEU A 116 -12.22 -15.60 -4.44
N ASP A 117 -12.29 -15.29 -3.15
CA ASP A 117 -11.11 -15.06 -2.34
C ASP A 117 -10.37 -16.38 -1.98
N PRO A 118 -9.17 -16.32 -1.37
CA PRO A 118 -8.42 -17.51 -0.99
C PRO A 118 -9.12 -18.43 0.02
N VAL A 119 -10.17 -17.99 0.70
CA VAL A 119 -10.97 -18.80 1.64
C VAL A 119 -12.28 -19.31 1.02
N GLY A 120 -12.58 -18.92 -0.23
CA GLY A 120 -13.70 -19.40 -1.02
C GLY A 120 -14.94 -18.50 -0.97
N GLU A 121 -14.86 -17.31 -0.38
CA GLU A 121 -15.97 -16.36 -0.32
C GLU A 121 -15.99 -15.46 -1.57
N GLU A 122 -17.19 -15.12 -2.05
CA GLU A 122 -17.35 -14.20 -3.18
C GLU A 122 -17.11 -12.75 -2.76
N GLN A 123 -16.25 -12.06 -3.51
CA GLN A 123 -15.92 -10.65 -3.32
C GLN A 123 -16.30 -9.87 -4.58
N ALA A 124 -17.17 -8.87 -4.44
CA ALA A 124 -17.51 -7.93 -5.50
C ALA A 124 -16.56 -6.73 -5.47
N VAL A 125 -15.73 -6.58 -6.51
CA VAL A 125 -14.72 -5.52 -6.61
C VAL A 125 -15.17 -4.48 -7.62
N PRO A 126 -15.32 -3.19 -7.24
CA PRO A 126 -15.61 -2.13 -8.19
C PRO A 126 -14.40 -1.89 -9.10
N HIS A 127 -14.65 -1.62 -10.38
CA HIS A 127 -13.62 -1.36 -11.38
C HIS A 127 -14.12 -0.41 -12.47
N TYR A 128 -13.16 0.23 -13.14
CA TYR A 128 -13.38 0.98 -14.36
C TYR A 128 -13.31 0.05 -15.58
N GLU A 129 -14.35 0.05 -16.42
CA GLU A 129 -14.38 -0.70 -17.68
C GLU A 129 -13.97 0.23 -18.84
N GLY A 130 -12.68 0.32 -19.12
CA GLY A 130 -12.16 1.04 -20.27
C GLY A 130 -10.96 0.36 -20.89
N LYS A 131 -10.64 0.78 -22.12
CA LYS A 131 -9.40 0.37 -22.78
C LYS A 131 -8.32 1.41 -22.46
N PRO A 132 -7.15 0.97 -21.98
CA PRO A 132 -6.01 1.86 -21.82
C PRO A 132 -5.52 2.45 -23.14
#